data_AF-A0ABC9BM18-F1
#
_entry.id   AF-A0ABC9BM18-F1
#
_cell.length_a   1.000
_cell.length_b   1.000
_cell.length_c   1.000
_cell.angle_alpha   90.00
_cell.angle_beta   90.00
_cell.angle_gamma   90.00
#
_symmetry.space_group_name_H-M   'P 1'
#
loop_
_entity.id
_entity.type
_entity.pdbx_description
1 polymer ?
#
loop_
_entity_poly.entity_id
_entity_poly.type
_entity_poly.pdbx_seq_one_letter_code
_entity_poly.pdbx_strand_id
1 'polypeptide(L)'
;MGSSPPLAIADLCDTYSHLLTNGELRPLPPVFQIYGRNKVFSGHVVTVKCFEDNVLVREFIAQEGHGRALVIDGCGSMRSAIIGGDLAKRAQNNGWVGIVVYGCIRDVDDINLCDIGVRALNSYPVQPGDKGNGEKHVPLTIAGTRVCDGDWLYADSDGIIVSSVELAGV
;
A
#
# COMPACT_ATOMS: atom_id res chain seq x y z
N MET A 1 -11.26 28.07 6.27
CA MET A 1 -11.56 27.63 4.89
C MET A 1 -11.72 26.14 4.96
N GLY A 2 -12.97 25.66 4.92
CA GLY A 2 -13.25 24.23 5.07
C GLY A 2 -12.83 23.51 3.80
N SER A 3 -11.76 22.72 3.88
CA SER A 3 -11.47 21.72 2.85
C SER A 3 -12.68 20.79 2.78
N SER A 4 -13.26 20.62 1.58
CA SER A 4 -14.21 19.55 1.35
C SER A 4 -13.60 18.24 1.84
N PRO A 5 -14.37 17.34 2.49
CA PRO A 5 -13.85 16.04 2.86
C PRO A 5 -13.33 15.35 1.59
N PRO A 6 -12.21 14.61 1.67
CA PRO A 6 -11.73 13.82 0.53
C PRO A 6 -12.86 12.90 0.06
N LEU A 7 -13.07 12.82 -1.26
CA LEU A 7 -14.09 11.94 -1.85
C LEU A 7 -13.85 10.49 -1.41
N ALA A 8 -14.94 9.78 -1.06
CA ALA A 8 -14.88 8.36 -0.78
C ALA A 8 -14.50 7.57 -2.05
N ILE A 9 -13.90 6.38 -1.89
CA ILE A 9 -13.49 5.56 -3.05
C ILE A 9 -14.69 5.18 -3.92
N ALA A 10 -15.84 4.87 -3.32
CA ALA A 10 -17.06 4.60 -4.07
C ALA A 10 -17.44 5.79 -4.97
N ASP A 11 -17.41 7.01 -4.43
CA ASP A 11 -17.72 8.24 -5.19
C ASP A 11 -16.71 8.49 -6.31
N LEU A 12 -15.41 8.20 -6.08
CA LEU A 12 -14.37 8.27 -7.11
C LEU A 12 -14.64 7.26 -8.23
N CYS A 13 -15.00 6.03 -7.90
CA CYS A 13 -15.35 5.01 -8.88
C CYS A 13 -16.56 5.41 -9.74
N ASP A 14 -17.61 5.97 -9.13
CA ASP A 14 -18.79 6.44 -9.84
C ASP A 14 -18.47 7.63 -10.75
N THR A 15 -17.74 8.62 -10.22
CA THR A 15 -17.32 9.84 -10.94
C THR A 15 -16.40 9.52 -12.12
N TYR A 16 -15.44 8.62 -11.92
CA TYR A 16 -14.40 8.27 -12.88
C TYR A 16 -14.65 6.91 -13.55
N SER A 17 -15.91 6.51 -13.69
CA SER A 17 -16.31 5.21 -14.28
C SER A 17 -15.79 4.98 -15.72
N HIS A 18 -15.55 6.05 -16.48
CA HIS A 18 -14.89 5.96 -17.78
C HIS A 18 -13.43 5.48 -17.68
N LEU A 19 -12.72 5.85 -16.61
CA LEU A 19 -11.36 5.38 -16.32
C LEU A 19 -11.34 3.92 -15.85
N LEU A 20 -12.42 3.43 -15.23
CA LEU A 20 -12.57 2.00 -14.95
C LEU A 20 -12.65 1.21 -16.27
N THR A 21 -13.41 1.73 -17.22
CA THR A 21 -13.66 1.06 -18.51
C THR A 21 -12.42 1.02 -19.40
N ASN A 22 -11.60 2.09 -19.40
CA ASN A 22 -10.37 2.15 -20.19
C ASN A 22 -9.16 1.49 -19.49
N GLY A 23 -9.32 1.06 -18.23
CA GLY A 23 -8.28 0.39 -17.45
C GLY A 23 -7.26 1.32 -16.79
N GLU A 24 -7.47 2.64 -16.80
CA GLU A 24 -6.62 3.63 -16.14
C GLU A 24 -6.93 3.76 -14.65
N LEU A 25 -8.16 3.46 -14.22
CA LEU A 25 -8.56 3.30 -12.83
C LEU A 25 -8.82 1.81 -12.54
N ARG A 26 -8.16 1.29 -11.53
CA ARG A 26 -8.07 -0.15 -11.26
C ARG A 26 -8.32 -0.44 -9.79
N PRO A 27 -9.51 -0.94 -9.43
CA PRO A 27 -9.76 -1.44 -8.08
C PRO A 27 -8.89 -2.67 -7.80
N LEU A 28 -8.21 -2.70 -6.66
CA LEU A 28 -7.59 -3.92 -6.17
C LEU A 28 -8.67 -4.88 -5.63
N PRO A 29 -8.46 -6.20 -5.71
CA PRO A 29 -9.42 -7.16 -5.19
C PRO A 29 -9.59 -7.01 -3.67
N PRO A 30 -10.77 -7.36 -3.11
CA PRO A 30 -11.14 -7.13 -1.71
C PRO A 30 -10.53 -8.20 -0.78
N VAL A 31 -9.21 -8.36 -0.85
CA VAL A 31 -8.44 -9.36 -0.07
C VAL A 31 -7.61 -8.73 1.04
N PHE A 32 -7.61 -7.40 1.15
CA PHE A 32 -6.80 -6.65 2.08
C PHE A 32 -7.56 -6.35 3.38
N GLN A 33 -6.91 -6.63 4.49
CA GLN A 33 -7.30 -6.17 5.82
C GLN A 33 -6.75 -4.78 6.10
N ILE A 34 -7.43 -4.06 6.98
CA ILE A 34 -7.08 -2.68 7.38
C ILE A 34 -6.26 -2.72 8.67
N TYR A 35 -5.08 -2.11 8.62
CA TYR A 35 -4.20 -1.92 9.77
C TYR A 35 -3.71 -0.46 9.82
N GLY A 36 -3.21 -0.04 10.97
CA GLY A 36 -2.79 1.34 11.19
C GLY A 36 -3.97 2.26 11.53
N ARG A 37 -3.66 3.41 12.13
CA ARG A 37 -4.69 4.39 12.53
C ARG A 37 -5.29 5.12 11.34
N ASN A 38 -4.49 5.39 10.32
CA ASN A 38 -4.97 6.12 9.17
C ASN A 38 -5.70 5.18 8.20
N LYS A 39 -7.02 5.17 8.29
CA LYS A 39 -7.86 4.35 7.41
C LYS A 39 -8.01 4.95 6.02
N VAL A 40 -7.80 6.25 5.84
CA VAL A 40 -7.99 6.94 4.56
C VAL A 40 -6.69 7.60 4.12
N PHE A 41 -6.11 7.14 3.02
CA PHE A 41 -4.85 7.69 2.55
C PHE A 41 -4.74 7.62 1.04
N SER A 42 -3.99 8.57 0.47
CA SER A 42 -3.66 8.60 -0.94
C SER A 42 -2.25 9.13 -1.16
N GLY A 43 -1.62 8.70 -2.25
CA GLY A 43 -0.29 9.18 -2.63
C GLY A 43 0.27 8.44 -3.84
N HIS A 44 1.37 8.97 -4.37
CA HIS A 44 2.10 8.31 -5.45
C HIS A 44 2.66 6.96 -5.00
N VAL A 45 2.56 5.97 -5.87
CA VAL A 45 3.02 4.61 -5.65
C VAL A 45 4.52 4.50 -5.89
N VAL A 46 5.19 3.84 -4.95
CA VAL A 46 6.51 3.25 -5.14
C VAL A 46 6.38 1.74 -5.07
N THR A 47 6.91 1.01 -6.05
CA THR A 47 6.74 -0.45 -6.10
C THR A 47 8.00 -1.21 -5.69
N VAL A 48 7.78 -2.32 -4.99
CA VAL A 48 8.81 -3.31 -4.71
C VAL A 48 8.22 -4.71 -4.79
N LYS A 49 8.94 -5.62 -5.43
CA LYS A 49 8.62 -7.04 -5.48
C LYS A 49 9.67 -7.82 -4.71
N CYS A 50 9.23 -8.74 -3.87
CA CYS A 50 10.10 -9.59 -3.07
C CYS A 50 9.40 -10.92 -2.79
N PHE A 51 10.16 -11.93 -2.36
CA PHE A 51 9.58 -13.20 -1.95
C PHE A 51 10.19 -13.64 -0.63
N GLU A 52 9.39 -13.52 0.43
CA GLU A 52 9.78 -13.90 1.79
C GLU A 52 11.10 -13.26 2.23
N ASP A 53 11.36 -12.03 1.77
CA ASP A 53 12.53 -11.20 2.05
C ASP A 53 12.09 -9.75 2.18
N ASN A 54 12.72 -8.97 3.06
CA ASN A 54 12.35 -7.56 3.24
C ASN A 54 13.53 -6.57 3.23
N VAL A 55 14.73 -6.94 2.77
CA VAL A 55 15.87 -6.02 2.71
C VAL A 55 15.52 -4.78 1.89
N LEU A 56 14.99 -4.98 0.67
CA LEU A 56 14.65 -3.85 -0.22
C LEU A 56 13.49 -3.00 0.35
N VAL A 57 12.56 -3.63 1.06
CA VAL A 57 11.47 -2.93 1.77
C VAL A 57 12.04 -2.03 2.87
N ARG A 58 12.98 -2.53 3.67
CA ARG A 58 13.66 -1.75 4.71
C ARG A 58 14.41 -0.56 4.13
N GLU A 59 15.06 -0.75 2.97
CA GLU A 59 15.77 0.33 2.27
C GLU A 59 14.83 1.44 1.77
N PHE A 60 13.63 1.08 1.28
CA PHE A 60 12.64 2.09 0.90
C PHE A 60 12.08 2.83 2.11
N ILE A 61 11.65 2.10 3.13
CA ILE A 61 11.12 2.69 4.37
C ILE A 61 12.14 3.62 5.03
N ALA A 62 13.44 3.34 4.90
CA ALA A 62 14.51 4.18 5.41
C ALA A 62 14.62 5.57 4.74
N GLN A 63 14.10 5.72 3.53
CA GLN A 63 14.11 6.97 2.76
C GLN A 63 12.91 7.85 3.10
N GLU A 64 13.00 9.13 2.75
CA GLU A 64 11.89 10.08 2.86
C GLU A 64 10.73 9.68 1.93
N GLY A 65 9.57 9.48 2.54
CA GLY A 65 8.34 9.06 1.88
C GLY A 65 7.74 10.15 1.03
N HIS A 66 7.84 11.43 1.42
CA HIS A 66 7.28 12.57 0.70
C HIS A 66 5.78 12.41 0.36
N GLY A 67 5.01 11.83 1.28
CA GLY A 67 3.59 11.59 1.05
C GLY A 67 3.29 10.44 0.08
N ARG A 68 4.28 9.61 -0.26
CA ARG A 68 4.12 8.44 -1.16
C ARG A 68 3.60 7.22 -0.40
N ALA A 69 3.01 6.29 -1.17
CA ALA A 69 2.56 4.98 -0.71
C ALA A 69 3.52 3.89 -1.22
N LEU A 70 4.00 3.02 -0.32
CA LEU A 70 4.83 1.88 -0.71
C LEU A 70 3.94 0.67 -1.00
N VAL A 71 4.01 0.13 -2.20
CA VAL A 71 3.27 -1.08 -2.60
C VAL A 71 4.25 -2.24 -2.77
N ILE A 72 4.03 -3.28 -1.98
CA ILE A 72 4.90 -4.44 -1.85
C ILE A 72 4.18 -5.67 -2.41
N ASP A 73 4.70 -6.24 -3.48
CA ASP A 73 4.33 -7.59 -3.94
C ASP A 73 5.19 -8.62 -3.23
N GLY A 74 4.62 -9.27 -2.20
CA GLY A 74 5.22 -10.42 -1.50
C GLY A 74 4.84 -11.77 -2.13
N CYS A 75 4.37 -11.77 -3.38
CA CYS A 75 3.78 -12.89 -4.10
C CYS A 75 2.60 -13.54 -3.37
N GLY A 76 1.92 -12.81 -2.48
CA GLY A 76 0.81 -13.32 -1.68
C GLY A 76 1.22 -14.41 -0.68
N SER A 77 2.51 -14.50 -0.33
CA SER A 77 2.97 -15.50 0.64
C SER A 77 2.35 -15.26 2.01
N MET A 78 1.81 -16.33 2.59
CA MET A 78 1.27 -16.38 3.94
C MET A 78 2.22 -17.06 4.94
N ARG A 79 3.51 -17.21 4.57
CA ARG A 79 4.50 -17.98 5.34
C ARG A 79 5.51 -17.12 6.10
N SER A 80 5.54 -15.81 5.83
CA SER A 80 6.35 -14.85 6.58
C SER A 80 5.72 -13.46 6.49
N ALA A 81 6.01 -12.63 7.49
CA ALA A 81 5.56 -11.25 7.56
C ALA A 81 6.59 -10.31 6.94
N ILE A 82 6.22 -9.59 5.89
CA ILE A 82 7.15 -8.70 5.18
C ILE A 82 7.53 -7.48 6.04
N ILE A 83 6.55 -6.95 6.79
CA ILE A 83 6.75 -5.82 7.72
C ILE A 83 6.22 -6.14 9.12
N GLY A 84 6.80 -5.46 10.12
CA GLY A 84 6.35 -5.45 11.51
C GLY A 84 6.24 -4.03 12.06
N GLY A 85 6.01 -3.90 13.37
CA GLY A 85 5.70 -2.64 14.05
C GLY A 85 6.77 -1.57 13.88
N ASP A 86 8.04 -1.93 14.07
CA ASP A 86 9.18 -1.01 13.92
C ASP A 86 9.27 -0.40 12.52
N LEU A 87 8.99 -1.20 11.48
CA LEU A 87 9.03 -0.74 10.09
C LEU A 87 7.85 0.18 9.78
N ALA A 88 6.65 -0.15 10.26
CA ALA A 88 5.50 0.75 10.12
C ALA A 88 5.74 2.08 10.83
N LYS A 89 6.30 2.06 12.04
CA LYS A 89 6.62 3.27 12.80
C LYS A 89 7.68 4.12 12.10
N ARG A 90 8.71 3.48 11.56
CA ARG A 90 9.74 4.16 10.78
C ARG A 90 9.17 4.79 9.51
N ALA A 91 8.30 4.08 8.79
CA ALA A 91 7.64 4.62 7.61
C ALA A 91 6.79 5.86 7.93
N GLN A 92 6.04 5.82 9.03
CA GLN A 92 5.31 6.99 9.56
C GLN A 92 6.28 8.15 9.79
N ASN A 93 7.36 7.93 10.55
CA ASN A 93 8.31 8.98 10.90
C ASN A 93 9.03 9.56 9.67
N ASN A 94 9.20 8.76 8.62
CA ASN A 94 9.80 9.17 7.36
C ASN A 94 8.80 9.76 6.36
N GLY A 95 7.54 9.98 6.74
CA GLY A 95 6.55 10.69 5.93
C GLY A 95 5.94 9.86 4.79
N TRP A 96 5.89 8.54 4.92
CA TRP A 96 5.06 7.69 4.06
C TRP A 96 3.59 7.79 4.49
N VAL A 97 2.67 7.95 3.54
CA VAL A 97 1.23 8.00 3.84
C VAL A 97 0.64 6.61 4.07
N GLY A 98 1.24 5.59 3.45
CA GLY A 98 0.78 4.23 3.63
C GLY A 98 1.68 3.15 3.03
N ILE A 99 1.42 1.91 3.45
CA ILE A 99 2.07 0.70 2.96
C ILE A 99 0.99 -0.32 2.59
N VAL A 100 1.05 -0.85 1.37
CA VAL A 100 0.20 -1.96 0.91
C VAL A 100 1.06 -3.18 0.68
N VAL A 101 0.75 -4.29 1.35
CA VAL A 101 1.50 -5.55 1.31
C VAL A 101 0.63 -6.64 0.73
N TYR A 102 0.94 -7.10 -0.49
CA TYR A 102 0.39 -8.35 -1.01
C TYR A 102 1.13 -9.54 -0.40
N GLY A 103 0.81 -9.82 0.86
CA GLY A 103 1.43 -10.82 1.74
C GLY A 103 1.02 -10.60 3.20
N CYS A 104 1.72 -11.25 4.13
CA CYS A 104 1.48 -11.07 5.56
C CYS A 104 2.30 -9.94 6.20
N ILE A 105 1.83 -9.48 7.36
CA ILE A 105 2.53 -8.59 8.29
C ILE A 105 2.56 -9.18 9.70
N ARG A 106 3.21 -8.51 10.66
CA ARG A 106 3.19 -8.90 12.08
C ARG A 106 3.17 -7.69 13.00
N ASP A 107 3.12 -7.93 14.31
CA ASP A 107 3.10 -6.89 15.35
C ASP A 107 1.90 -5.93 15.14
N VAL A 108 0.73 -6.52 14.89
CA VAL A 108 -0.50 -5.81 14.50
C VAL A 108 -0.89 -4.72 15.49
N ASP A 109 -0.74 -4.99 16.79
CA ASP A 109 -1.07 -4.03 17.85
C ASP A 109 -0.20 -2.77 17.75
N ASP A 110 1.11 -2.93 17.51
CA ASP A 110 2.04 -1.81 17.33
C ASP A 110 1.74 -1.04 16.04
N ILE A 111 1.45 -1.76 14.94
CA ILE A 111 1.05 -1.15 13.67
C ILE A 111 -0.21 -0.31 13.86
N ASN A 112 -1.20 -0.80 14.60
CA ASN A 112 -2.46 -0.11 14.87
C ASN A 112 -2.32 1.12 15.78
N LEU A 113 -1.16 1.35 16.38
CA LEU A 113 -0.82 2.59 17.08
C LEU A 113 -0.16 3.64 16.17
N CYS A 114 0.30 3.25 14.98
CA CYS A 114 0.98 4.13 14.04
C CYS A 114 -0.01 4.97 13.23
N ASP A 115 0.31 6.25 13.03
CA ASP A 115 -0.49 7.20 12.25
C ASP A 115 -0.13 7.14 10.75
N ILE A 116 -0.31 5.95 10.19
CA ILE A 116 -0.03 5.60 8.80
C ILE A 116 -1.08 4.60 8.33
N GLY A 117 -1.36 4.58 7.02
CA GLY A 117 -2.24 3.58 6.43
C GLY A 117 -1.49 2.28 6.17
N VAL A 118 -2.03 1.14 6.63
CA VAL A 118 -1.47 -0.17 6.28
C VAL A 118 -2.58 -1.07 5.73
N ARG A 119 -2.26 -1.78 4.65
CA ARG A 119 -3.11 -2.81 4.04
C ARG A 119 -2.29 -4.06 3.84
N ALA A 120 -2.79 -5.20 4.27
CA ALA A 120 -2.11 -6.48 4.08
C ALA A 120 -3.12 -7.62 3.97
N LEU A 121 -2.70 -8.78 3.46
CA LEU A 121 -3.62 -9.93 3.33
C LEU A 121 -4.00 -10.51 4.70
N ASN A 122 -3.02 -10.65 5.60
CA ASN A 122 -3.22 -11.16 6.95
C ASN A 122 -2.02 -10.83 7.85
N SER A 123 -2.08 -11.26 9.11
CA SER A 123 -0.94 -11.30 10.02
C SER A 123 -0.35 -12.71 10.15
N TYR A 124 0.97 -12.82 10.27
CA TYR A 124 1.67 -14.07 10.54
C TYR A 124 2.94 -13.82 11.38
N PRO A 125 3.27 -14.64 12.39
CA PRO A 125 4.31 -14.28 13.36
C PRO A 125 5.76 -14.40 12.85
N VAL A 126 6.01 -15.17 11.78
CA VAL A 126 7.36 -15.50 11.33
C VAL A 126 7.99 -14.34 10.56
N GLN A 127 9.25 -14.02 10.87
CA GLN A 127 10.05 -13.00 10.19
C GLN A 127 10.43 -13.43 8.76
N PRO A 128 10.59 -12.50 7.79
CA PRO A 128 11.06 -12.87 6.47
C PRO A 128 12.57 -13.05 6.48
N GLY A 129 13.12 -13.58 5.40
CA GLY A 129 14.55 -13.61 5.13
C GLY A 129 15.14 -12.21 4.92
N ASP A 130 16.46 -12.16 4.85
CA ASP A 130 17.27 -10.96 4.81
C ASP A 130 18.42 -11.04 3.79
N LYS A 131 18.20 -11.77 2.69
CA LYS A 131 19.19 -12.05 1.65
C LYS A 131 19.34 -10.93 0.63
N GLY A 132 18.37 -10.02 0.52
CA GLY A 132 18.44 -8.93 -0.47
C GLY A 132 17.73 -9.22 -1.79
N ASN A 133 16.99 -10.32 -1.89
CA ASN A 133 16.37 -10.73 -3.14
C ASN A 133 15.08 -9.94 -3.41
N GLY A 134 14.98 -9.37 -4.61
CA GLY A 134 13.78 -8.67 -5.06
C GLY A 134 14.07 -7.69 -6.18
N GLU A 135 13.04 -6.92 -6.54
CA GLU A 135 13.08 -5.96 -7.63
C GLU A 135 12.41 -4.65 -7.18
N LYS A 136 13.04 -3.51 -7.50
CA LYS A 136 12.54 -2.17 -7.17
C LYS A 136 11.96 -1.51 -8.41
N HIS A 137 10.94 -0.67 -8.24
CA HIS A 137 10.34 0.14 -9.31
C HIS A 137 9.86 -0.69 -10.52
N VAL A 138 9.44 -1.94 -10.27
CA VAL A 138 8.90 -2.83 -11.31
C VAL A 138 7.36 -2.80 -11.30
N PRO A 139 6.70 -2.97 -12.46
CA PRO A 139 5.27 -3.21 -12.48
C PRO A 139 4.91 -4.47 -11.69
N LEU A 140 3.91 -4.37 -10.82
CA LEU A 140 3.40 -5.45 -9.99
C LEU A 140 2.09 -5.99 -10.58
N THR A 141 1.82 -7.28 -10.31
CA THR A 141 0.52 -7.89 -10.60
C THR A 141 -0.06 -8.43 -9.31
N ILE A 142 -0.90 -7.62 -8.67
CA ILE A 142 -1.50 -7.93 -7.37
C ILE A 142 -2.85 -8.59 -7.61
N ALA A 143 -2.90 -9.91 -7.45
CA ALA A 143 -4.10 -10.72 -7.64
C ALA A 143 -4.85 -10.40 -8.96
N GLY A 144 -4.10 -10.27 -10.05
CA GLY A 144 -4.61 -9.98 -11.40
C GLY A 144 -4.71 -8.49 -11.76
N THR A 145 -4.48 -7.58 -10.81
CA THR A 145 -4.51 -6.13 -11.05
C THR A 145 -3.11 -5.56 -11.18
N ARG A 146 -2.88 -4.77 -12.24
CA ARG A 146 -1.57 -4.13 -12.49
C ARG A 146 -1.41 -2.88 -11.64
N VAL A 147 -0.27 -2.76 -10.98
CA VAL A 147 0.15 -1.57 -10.22
C VAL A 147 1.54 -1.15 -10.71
N CYS A 148 1.69 0.11 -11.11
CA CYS A 148 2.95 0.64 -11.62
C CYS A 148 3.57 1.63 -10.65
N ASP A 149 4.89 1.72 -10.68
CA ASP A 149 5.61 2.80 -10.03
C ASP A 149 5.16 4.14 -10.65
N GLY A 150 4.87 5.13 -9.79
CA GLY A 150 4.35 6.42 -10.21
C GLY A 150 2.83 6.51 -10.38
N ASP A 151 2.09 5.38 -10.37
CA ASP A 151 0.62 5.42 -10.28
C ASP A 151 0.18 6.17 -8.99
N TRP A 152 -1.06 6.61 -8.94
CA TRP A 152 -1.71 7.08 -7.72
C TRP A 152 -2.45 5.95 -7.02
N LEU A 153 -2.33 5.89 -5.70
CA LEU A 153 -3.10 4.98 -4.86
C LEU A 153 -4.04 5.76 -3.98
N TYR A 154 -5.27 5.25 -3.84
CA TYR A 154 -6.29 5.76 -2.93
C TYR A 154 -6.83 4.57 -2.14
N ALA A 155 -6.90 4.70 -0.82
CA ALA A 155 -7.38 3.65 0.07
C ALA A 155 -8.30 4.23 1.15
N ASP A 156 -9.43 3.56 1.39
CA ASP A 156 -10.35 3.85 2.49
C ASP A 156 -10.88 2.53 3.10
N SER A 157 -12.06 2.56 3.71
CA SER A 157 -12.66 1.36 4.33
C SER A 157 -13.33 0.42 3.33
N ASP A 158 -13.69 0.89 2.13
CA ASP A 158 -14.32 0.08 1.09
C ASP A 158 -13.28 -0.69 0.28
N GLY A 159 -12.10 -0.11 0.07
CA GLY A 159 -11.03 -0.82 -0.61
C GLY A 159 -9.83 0.04 -0.98
N ILE A 160 -9.19 -0.35 -2.08
CA ILE A 160 -8.03 0.32 -2.66
C ILE A 160 -8.26 0.43 -4.15
N ILE A 161 -8.05 1.61 -4.71
CA ILE A 161 -8.01 1.85 -6.15
C ILE A 161 -6.65 2.42 -6.53
N VAL A 162 -6.18 2.06 -7.72
CA VAL A 162 -4.95 2.57 -8.30
C VAL A 162 -5.30 3.27 -9.62
N SER A 163 -4.77 4.46 -9.83
CA SER A 163 -4.98 5.24 -11.06
C SER A 163 -3.67 5.61 -11.72
N SER A 164 -3.63 5.61 -13.05
CA SER A 164 -2.47 6.13 -13.79
C SER A 164 -2.41 7.65 -13.88
N VAL A 165 -3.45 8.34 -13.40
CA VAL A 165 -3.53 9.81 -13.31
C VAL A 165 -3.98 10.21 -11.90
N GLU A 166 -3.71 11.46 -11.52
CA GLU A 166 -4.27 12.01 -10.28
C GLU A 166 -5.77 12.25 -10.45
N LEU A 167 -6.57 11.72 -9.53
CA LEU A 167 -8.00 12.00 -9.43
C LEU A 167 -8.20 13.26 -8.59
N ALA A 168 -9.00 14.19 -9.09
CA ALA A 168 -9.33 15.41 -8.36
C ALA A 168 -10.37 15.12 -7.26
N GLY A 169 -10.26 15.85 -6.14
CA GLY A 169 -11.23 15.76 -5.04
C GLY A 169 -10.78 14.92 -3.85
N VAL A 170 -9.48 14.64 -3.74
CA VAL A 170 -8.85 13.94 -2.61
C VAL A 170 -7.86 14.86 -1.90
#